data_AF-A0AAX1UC23-F1
#
_entry.id   AF-A0AAX1UC23-F1
#
_cell.length_a   1.000
_cell.length_b   1.000
_cell.length_c   1.000
_cell.angle_alpha   90.00
_cell.angle_beta   90.00
_cell.angle_gamma   90.00
#
_symmetry.space_group_name_H-M   'P 1'
#
loop_
_entity.id
_entity.type
_entity.pdbx_description
1 polymer ?
#
loop_
_entity_poly.entity_id
_entity_poly.type
_entity_poly.pdbx_seq_one_letter_code
_entity_poly.pdbx_strand_id
1 'polypeptide(L)'
;MLVNQNVDAYDRKTGTYIVAYIDLLGFSNKIKAADQQLAMNKLHNLYTFSIDLTKDIQIDENKDIQFKIFSDNIIIAKKLSNEIFQRKRDIKSLLMCAGHFQELAASDSVGWLLRGGISIGQLFIDDAMVWGEALLKSYYLEDKIANYPRIIIEKKVVNEIKQDSQLCEFIRKDFDNLYFLNFLNDCYFCGQMLMNGFKKMQKEVGKGIDEKTYQKFCWHMNFVNSELDRKNDKKDRKYRLSMDLE
;
A
#
# COMPACT_ATOMS: atom_id res chain seq x y z
N MET A 1 -20.33 5.01 33.24
CA MET A 1 -19.94 5.49 31.91
C MET A 1 -21.13 5.25 30.99
N LEU A 2 -21.84 6.31 30.63
CA LEU A 2 -23.11 6.23 29.92
C LEU A 2 -22.80 6.34 28.42
N VAL A 3 -23.02 5.26 27.67
CA VAL A 3 -22.93 5.23 26.20
C VAL A 3 -24.15 5.98 25.65
N ASN A 4 -24.13 7.31 25.79
CA ASN A 4 -25.25 8.19 25.47
C ASN A 4 -24.76 9.28 24.53
N GLN A 5 -25.66 9.82 23.70
CA GLN A 5 -25.43 10.83 22.65
C GLN A 5 -24.93 12.20 23.15
N ASN A 6 -24.48 12.31 24.40
CA ASN A 6 -24.01 13.57 24.94
C ASN A 6 -22.62 13.87 24.37
N VAL A 7 -22.46 15.08 23.86
CA VAL A 7 -21.16 15.70 23.64
C VAL A 7 -20.40 15.61 24.97
N ASP A 8 -19.42 14.70 25.07
CA ASP A 8 -18.47 14.72 26.17
C ASP A 8 -17.50 15.90 25.96
N ALA A 9 -16.58 16.16 26.89
CA ALA A 9 -15.63 17.27 26.77
C ALA A 9 -14.73 17.20 25.51
N TYR A 10 -14.83 16.14 24.71
CA TYR A 10 -14.09 15.90 23.48
C TYR A 10 -15.01 16.10 22.27
N ASP A 11 -15.14 17.35 21.83
CA ASP A 11 -15.74 17.75 20.55
C ASP A 11 -14.91 17.20 19.36
N ARG A 12 -15.02 15.89 19.13
CA ARG A 12 -14.28 15.16 18.11
C ARG A 12 -14.79 15.59 16.74
N LYS A 13 -13.90 16.21 15.96
CA LYS A 13 -14.21 16.72 14.62
C LYS A 13 -13.43 15.95 13.56
N THR A 14 -14.09 15.66 12.45
CA THR A 14 -13.41 15.17 11.26
C THR A 14 -12.59 16.29 10.63
N GLY A 15 -11.50 15.92 9.95
CA GLY A 15 -10.76 16.79 9.04
C GLY A 15 -10.71 16.19 7.64
N THR A 16 -10.17 16.94 6.68
CA THR A 16 -9.88 16.40 5.35
C THR A 16 -8.57 15.62 5.38
N TYR A 17 -8.63 14.32 5.08
CA TYR A 17 -7.47 13.44 5.04
C TYR A 17 -7.34 12.79 3.66
N ILE A 18 -6.10 12.44 3.32
CA ILE A 18 -5.83 11.36 2.38
C ILE A 18 -5.67 10.06 3.17
N VAL A 19 -6.25 8.97 2.68
CA VAL A 19 -6.28 7.68 3.40
C VAL A 19 -5.96 6.54 2.44
N ALA A 20 -4.97 5.73 2.77
CA ALA A 20 -4.74 4.42 2.19
C ALA A 20 -5.33 3.34 3.11
N TYR A 21 -6.22 2.51 2.58
CA TYR A 21 -6.64 1.26 3.20
C TYR A 21 -5.97 0.12 2.45
N ILE A 22 -5.24 -0.75 3.15
CA ILE A 22 -4.40 -1.80 2.58
C ILE A 22 -4.71 -3.13 3.27
N ASP A 23 -4.80 -4.19 2.47
CA ASP A 23 -5.03 -5.57 2.90
C ASP A 23 -3.93 -6.51 2.36
N LEU A 24 -3.43 -7.40 3.23
CA LEU A 24 -2.44 -8.41 2.87
C LEU A 24 -3.11 -9.67 2.30
N LEU A 25 -2.76 -10.01 1.06
CA LEU A 25 -3.38 -11.12 0.35
C LEU A 25 -2.93 -12.48 0.91
N GLY A 26 -3.91 -13.37 1.09
CA GLY A 26 -3.67 -14.75 1.52
C GLY A 26 -3.39 -14.90 3.02
N PHE A 27 -3.58 -13.84 3.81
CA PHE A 27 -3.24 -13.85 5.24
C PHE A 27 -4.03 -14.89 6.05
N SER A 28 -5.29 -15.15 5.70
CA SER A 28 -6.09 -16.23 6.30
C SER A 28 -5.43 -17.60 6.21
N ASN A 29 -4.72 -17.91 5.11
CA ASN A 29 -4.00 -19.18 4.97
C ASN A 29 -2.71 -19.18 5.81
N LYS A 30 -2.06 -18.03 5.96
CA LYS A 30 -0.84 -17.86 6.77
C LYS A 30 -1.12 -18.04 8.27
N ILE A 31 -2.26 -17.58 8.76
CA ILE A 31 -2.69 -17.81 10.16
C ILE A 31 -2.94 -19.31 10.41
N LYS A 32 -3.49 -20.03 9.42
CA LYS A 32 -3.82 -21.46 9.55
C LYS A 32 -2.62 -22.39 9.33
N ALA A 33 -1.49 -21.87 8.88
CA ALA A 33 -0.29 -22.64 8.60
C ALA A 33 0.41 -23.10 9.89
N ALA A 34 1.19 -24.18 9.78
CA ALA A 34 1.93 -24.75 10.91
C ALA A 34 2.96 -23.76 11.50
N ASP A 35 3.45 -22.81 10.71
CA ASP A 35 4.46 -21.80 11.05
C ASP A 35 3.87 -20.40 11.32
N GLN A 36 2.61 -20.32 11.80
CA GLN A 36 1.91 -19.05 12.09
C GLN A 36 2.73 -18.02 12.89
N GLN A 37 3.62 -18.45 13.79
CA GLN A 37 4.50 -17.58 14.56
C GLN A 37 5.48 -16.80 13.66
N LEU A 38 6.03 -17.44 12.63
CA LEU A 38 6.91 -16.78 11.66
C LEU A 38 6.15 -15.74 10.85
N ALA A 39 4.92 -16.05 10.43
CA ALA A 39 4.06 -15.09 9.74
C ALA A 39 3.74 -13.89 10.64
N MET A 40 3.37 -14.12 11.90
CA MET A 40 3.12 -13.03 12.85
C MET A 40 4.36 -12.14 13.06
N ASN A 41 5.55 -12.73 13.21
CA ASN A 41 6.79 -11.97 13.37
C ASN A 41 7.14 -11.16 12.11
N LYS A 42 6.97 -11.73 10.92
CA LYS A 42 7.16 -11.00 9.65
C LYS A 42 6.23 -9.79 9.54
N LEU A 43 4.95 -10.00 9.90
CA LEU A 43 3.94 -8.96 9.89
C LEU A 43 4.32 -7.82 10.85
N HIS A 44 4.64 -8.18 12.09
CA HIS A 44 5.05 -7.20 13.10
C HIS A 44 6.28 -6.41 12.66
N ASN A 45 7.29 -7.09 12.13
CA ASN A 45 8.51 -6.42 11.66
C ASN A 45 8.26 -5.51 10.46
N LEU A 46 7.41 -5.93 9.50
CA LEU A 46 7.01 -5.09 8.37
C LEU A 46 6.34 -3.80 8.87
N TYR A 47 5.48 -3.90 9.88
CA TYR A 47 4.81 -2.74 10.47
C TYR A 47 5.75 -1.83 11.23
N THR A 48 6.51 -2.37 12.17
CA THR A 48 7.42 -1.59 13.00
C THR A 48 8.46 -0.90 12.13
N PHE A 49 9.05 -1.60 11.15
CA PHE A 49 9.99 -1.00 10.22
C PHE A 49 9.36 0.11 9.37
N SER A 50 8.13 -0.09 8.87
CA SER A 50 7.47 0.93 8.05
C SER A 50 7.09 2.18 8.85
N ILE A 51 6.65 2.00 10.10
CA ILE A 51 6.32 3.09 11.02
C ILE A 51 7.60 3.84 11.42
N ASP A 52 8.64 3.11 11.82
CA ASP A 52 9.91 3.69 12.27
C ASP A 52 10.56 4.44 11.13
N LEU A 53 10.61 3.87 9.93
CA LEU A 53 11.15 4.57 8.77
C LEU A 53 10.35 5.84 8.43
N THR A 54 9.03 5.81 8.56
CA THR A 54 8.20 7.00 8.33
C THR A 54 8.53 8.10 9.37
N LYS A 55 8.91 7.73 10.59
CA LYS A 55 9.29 8.66 11.67
C LYS A 55 10.76 9.11 11.60
N ASP A 56 11.66 8.20 11.24
CA ASP A 56 13.12 8.38 11.27
C ASP A 56 13.66 9.08 10.03
N ILE A 57 12.95 8.96 8.90
CA ILE A 57 13.10 9.90 7.79
C ILE A 57 12.56 11.25 8.31
N GLN A 58 13.41 12.03 8.98
CA GLN A 58 13.17 13.38 9.52
C GLN A 58 12.89 14.42 8.41
N ILE A 59 12.07 14.08 7.43
CA ILE A 59 11.50 15.03 6.48
C ILE A 59 10.25 15.57 7.16
N ASP A 60 10.13 16.89 7.30
CA ASP A 60 8.96 17.56 7.88
C ASP A 60 7.63 17.08 7.25
N GLU A 61 7.68 16.66 5.98
CA GLU A 61 6.56 16.15 5.21
C GLU A 61 6.02 14.79 5.72
N ASN A 62 6.78 14.01 6.50
CA ASN A 62 6.30 12.74 7.08
C ASN A 62 5.68 12.90 8.47
N LYS A 63 5.77 14.09 9.07
CA LYS A 63 5.12 14.39 10.35
C LYS A 63 3.61 14.15 10.23
N ASP A 64 3.01 13.65 11.31
CA ASP A 64 1.56 13.44 11.41
C ASP A 64 0.94 12.38 10.47
N ILE A 65 1.77 11.51 9.86
CA ILE A 65 1.25 10.27 9.26
C ILE A 65 0.81 9.34 10.39
N GLN A 66 -0.45 8.94 10.35
CA GLN A 66 -1.07 8.07 11.34
C GLN A 66 -1.27 6.67 10.78
N PHE A 67 -0.90 5.67 11.57
CA PHE A 67 -1.07 4.26 11.25
C PHE A 67 -2.10 3.64 12.18
N LYS A 68 -3.08 2.93 11.62
CA LYS A 68 -3.95 2.02 12.35
C LYS A 68 -3.85 0.64 11.74
N ILE A 69 -3.48 -0.34 12.56
CA ILE A 69 -3.33 -1.73 12.12
C ILE A 69 -4.37 -2.57 12.85
N PHE A 70 -5.08 -3.40 12.10
CA PHE A 70 -6.01 -4.38 12.63
C PHE A 70 -5.83 -5.70 11.88
N SER A 71 -5.13 -6.65 12.50
CA SER A 71 -4.77 -7.93 11.85
C SER A 71 -3.94 -7.68 10.57
N ASP A 72 -4.48 -8.02 9.41
CA ASP A 72 -3.95 -7.89 8.05
C ASP A 72 -4.32 -6.55 7.39
N ASN A 73 -5.24 -5.81 7.98
CA ASN A 73 -5.72 -4.54 7.47
C ASN A 73 -4.93 -3.37 8.06
N ILE A 74 -4.56 -2.43 7.19
CA ILE A 74 -3.71 -1.30 7.53
C ILE A 74 -4.35 -0.04 6.99
N ILE A 75 -4.42 0.97 7.85
CA ILE A 75 -4.85 2.31 7.50
C ILE A 75 -3.66 3.23 7.66
N ILE A 76 -3.28 3.90 6.59
CA ILE A 76 -2.31 4.99 6.59
C ILE A 76 -3.09 6.26 6.28
N ALA A 77 -3.05 7.24 7.18
CA ALA A 77 -3.80 8.47 7.03
C ALA A 77 -2.90 9.68 7.25
N LYS A 78 -3.08 10.71 6.41
CA LYS A 78 -2.45 12.01 6.63
C LYS A 78 -3.45 13.13 6.44
N LYS A 79 -3.48 14.05 7.41
CA LYS A 79 -4.31 15.25 7.34
C LYS A 79 -3.80 16.15 6.22
N LEU A 80 -4.70 16.64 5.39
CA LEU A 80 -4.34 17.52 4.29
C LEU A 80 -4.42 18.98 4.71
N SER A 81 -3.37 19.74 4.39
CA SER A 81 -3.39 21.20 4.46
C SER A 81 -4.39 21.81 3.46
N ASN A 82 -4.86 23.01 3.79
CA ASN A 82 -5.62 23.86 2.86
C ASN A 82 -4.70 24.69 1.97
N GLU A 83 -3.42 24.84 2.35
CA GLU A 83 -2.40 25.51 1.55
C GLU A 83 -1.95 24.56 0.42
N ILE A 84 -2.02 24.99 -0.84
CA ILE A 84 -1.86 24.15 -2.03
C ILE A 84 -0.50 23.44 -2.06
N PHE A 85 0.58 24.16 -1.76
CA PHE A 85 1.93 23.62 -1.80
C PHE A 85 2.14 22.57 -0.70
N GLN A 86 1.73 22.86 0.54
CA GLN A 86 1.77 21.87 1.61
C GLN A 86 0.85 20.68 1.34
N ARG A 87 -0.35 20.90 0.78
CA ARG A 87 -1.29 19.84 0.43
C ARG A 87 -0.70 18.83 -0.56
N LYS A 88 0.06 19.30 -1.55
CA LYS A 88 0.79 18.44 -2.49
C LYS A 88 1.85 17.60 -1.79
N ARG A 89 2.61 18.20 -0.86
CA ARG A 89 3.59 17.49 -0.02
C ARG A 89 2.92 16.44 0.86
N ASP A 90 1.74 16.78 1.41
CA ASP A 90 0.97 15.84 2.21
C ASP A 90 0.54 14.63 1.39
N ILE A 91 0.02 14.84 0.17
CA ILE A 91 -0.31 13.75 -0.74
C ILE A 91 0.94 12.93 -1.09
N LYS A 92 2.06 13.59 -1.43
CA LYS A 92 3.33 12.94 -1.74
C LYS A 92 3.76 11.99 -0.63
N SER A 93 3.78 12.47 0.61
CA SER A 93 4.24 11.70 1.76
C SER A 93 3.40 10.43 1.99
N LEU A 94 2.08 10.49 1.81
CA LEU A 94 1.24 9.29 1.90
C LEU A 94 1.50 8.32 0.75
N LEU A 95 1.66 8.81 -0.49
CA LEU A 95 1.96 7.95 -1.65
C LEU A 95 3.32 7.26 -1.50
N MET A 96 4.35 7.99 -1.04
CA MET A 96 5.67 7.45 -0.73
C MET A 96 5.59 6.38 0.36
N CYS A 97 4.88 6.67 1.46
CA CYS A 97 4.72 5.75 2.58
C CYS A 97 4.00 4.46 2.15
N ALA A 98 2.86 4.57 1.47
CA ALA A 98 2.11 3.42 0.97
C ALA A 98 2.89 2.63 -0.10
N GLY A 99 3.65 3.32 -0.95
CA GLY A 99 4.48 2.71 -1.98
C GLY A 99 5.61 1.90 -1.37
N HIS A 100 6.33 2.49 -0.42
CA HIS A 100 7.40 1.78 0.27
C HIS A 100 6.87 0.58 1.07
N PHE A 101 5.71 0.72 1.72
CA PHE A 101 5.06 -0.40 2.39
C PHE A 101 4.81 -1.58 1.43
N GLN A 102 4.29 -1.30 0.23
CA GLN A 102 4.04 -2.31 -0.80
C GLN A 102 5.32 -2.92 -1.37
N GLU A 103 6.36 -2.11 -1.56
CA GLU A 103 7.68 -2.59 -1.99
C GLU A 103 8.29 -3.55 -0.97
N LEU A 104 8.34 -3.17 0.32
CA LEU A 104 8.89 -3.99 1.39
C LEU A 104 8.13 -5.31 1.54
N ALA A 105 6.80 -5.26 1.46
CA ALA A 105 5.97 -6.46 1.48
C ALA A 105 6.33 -7.40 0.31
N ALA A 106 6.50 -6.87 -0.90
CA ALA A 106 6.84 -7.66 -2.09
C ALA A 106 8.30 -8.15 -2.13
N SER A 107 9.21 -7.48 -1.42
CA SER A 107 10.62 -7.83 -1.35
C SER A 107 10.88 -9.19 -0.70
N ASP A 108 12.11 -9.69 -0.79
CA ASP A 108 12.52 -10.90 -0.12
C ASP A 108 12.55 -10.82 1.41
N SER A 109 12.40 -9.64 2.01
CA SER A 109 12.23 -9.51 3.46
C SER A 109 10.94 -10.20 3.94
N VAL A 110 9.87 -10.10 3.15
CA VAL A 110 8.55 -10.61 3.53
C VAL A 110 8.03 -11.62 2.51
N GLY A 111 7.96 -11.21 1.24
CA GLY A 111 7.49 -12.03 0.13
C GLY A 111 5.97 -12.16 0.09
N TRP A 112 5.23 -11.08 0.35
CA TRP A 112 3.77 -11.04 0.31
C TRP A 112 3.25 -10.00 -0.67
N LEU A 113 2.05 -10.28 -1.19
CA LEU A 113 1.31 -9.36 -2.03
C LEU A 113 0.25 -8.65 -1.20
N LEU A 114 -0.07 -7.43 -1.58
CA LEU A 114 -1.12 -6.63 -0.96
C LEU A 114 -1.97 -5.96 -2.01
N ARG A 115 -3.13 -5.48 -1.59
CA ARG A 115 -4.01 -4.63 -2.38
C ARG A 115 -4.56 -3.50 -1.51
N GLY A 116 -5.16 -2.50 -2.12
CA GLY A 116 -5.68 -1.39 -1.35
C GLY A 116 -6.42 -0.35 -2.15
N GLY A 117 -6.82 0.71 -1.45
CA GLY A 117 -7.49 1.88 -1.99
C GLY A 117 -7.00 3.17 -1.35
N ILE A 118 -6.77 4.20 -2.17
CA ILE A 118 -6.42 5.56 -1.73
C ILE A 118 -7.54 6.52 -2.12
N SER A 119 -8.04 7.29 -1.15
CA SER A 119 -9.07 8.30 -1.36
C SER A 119 -8.84 9.54 -0.49
N ILE A 120 -9.53 10.63 -0.83
CA ILE A 120 -9.54 11.87 -0.04
C ILE A 120 -10.96 12.17 0.44
N GLY A 121 -11.12 12.40 1.74
CA GLY A 121 -12.41 12.71 2.34
C GLY A 121 -12.32 13.10 3.81
N GLN A 122 -13.48 13.24 4.45
CA GLN A 122 -13.55 13.50 5.89
C GLN A 122 -13.12 12.24 6.67
N LEU A 123 -12.27 12.43 7.67
CA LEU A 123 -11.78 11.39 8.56
C LEU A 123 -11.56 11.95 9.97
N PHE A 124 -11.88 11.13 10.97
CA PHE A 124 -11.42 11.19 12.33
C PHE A 124 -10.61 9.91 12.61
N ILE A 125 -9.44 10.05 13.22
CA ILE A 125 -8.56 8.94 13.58
C ILE A 125 -7.91 9.25 14.92
N ASP A 126 -7.97 8.30 15.84
CA ASP A 126 -7.28 8.32 17.13
C ASP A 126 -6.90 6.89 17.59
N ASP A 127 -6.39 6.78 18.81
CA ASP A 127 -5.97 5.52 19.41
C ASP A 127 -7.14 4.53 19.62
N ALA A 128 -8.39 5.01 19.63
CA ALA A 128 -9.57 4.17 19.82
C ALA A 128 -10.24 3.77 18.50
N MET A 129 -10.44 4.70 17.56
CA MET A 129 -11.26 4.49 16.38
C MET A 129 -10.75 5.21 15.13
N VAL A 130 -11.21 4.71 13.98
CA VAL A 130 -11.10 5.39 12.69
C VAL A 130 -12.50 5.51 12.13
N TRP A 131 -12.90 6.73 11.74
CA TRP A 131 -14.25 7.02 11.29
C TRP A 131 -14.23 8.06 10.16
N GLY A 132 -14.98 7.82 9.09
CA GLY A 132 -15.23 8.85 8.09
C GLY A 132 -15.42 8.33 6.68
N GLU A 133 -15.83 9.23 5.80
CA GLU A 133 -16.08 8.96 4.38
C GLU A 133 -14.82 8.46 3.64
N ALA A 134 -13.65 9.01 3.97
CA ALA A 134 -12.39 8.59 3.35
C ALA A 134 -12.09 7.10 3.63
N LEU A 135 -12.37 6.63 4.84
CA LEU A 135 -12.22 5.23 5.19
C LEU A 135 -13.14 4.35 4.34
N LEU A 136 -14.43 4.70 4.24
CA LEU A 136 -15.41 3.94 3.47
C LEU A 136 -15.04 3.83 1.99
N LYS A 137 -14.58 4.93 1.38
CA LYS A 137 -14.17 4.96 -0.02
C LYS A 137 -12.92 4.12 -0.26
N SER A 138 -11.90 4.28 0.57
CA SER A 138 -10.65 3.51 0.45
C SER A 138 -10.90 2.01 0.65
N TYR A 139 -11.76 1.64 1.61
CA TYR A 139 -12.20 0.26 1.80
C TYR A 139 -12.97 -0.28 0.60
N TYR A 140 -13.91 0.49 0.04
CA TYR A 140 -14.65 0.08 -1.16
C TYR A 140 -13.72 -0.19 -2.35
N LEU A 141 -12.70 0.65 -2.54
CA LEU A 141 -11.71 0.46 -3.60
C LEU A 141 -10.89 -0.82 -3.40
N GLU A 142 -10.48 -1.12 -2.17
CA GLU A 142 -9.79 -2.37 -1.84
C GLU A 142 -10.69 -3.60 -2.08
N ASP A 143 -11.88 -3.61 -1.49
CA ASP A 143 -12.74 -4.80 -1.44
C ASP A 143 -13.43 -5.09 -2.78
N LYS A 144 -13.95 -4.05 -3.45
CA LYS A 144 -14.78 -4.20 -4.66
C LYS A 144 -14.03 -4.00 -5.96
N ILE A 145 -12.93 -3.26 -5.95
CA ILE A 145 -12.26 -2.82 -7.19
C ILE A 145 -10.87 -3.44 -7.35
N ALA A 146 -10.10 -3.58 -6.27
CA ALA A 146 -8.73 -4.10 -6.33
C ALA A 146 -8.68 -5.64 -6.44
N ASN A 147 -8.93 -6.16 -7.65
CA ASN A 147 -8.85 -7.59 -7.95
C ASN A 147 -7.40 -8.12 -8.02
N TYR A 148 -6.46 -7.24 -8.34
CA TYR A 148 -5.02 -7.52 -8.51
C TYR A 148 -4.21 -6.94 -7.33
N PRO A 149 -2.95 -7.36 -7.11
CA PRO A 149 -2.15 -6.92 -5.97
C PRO A 149 -1.61 -5.49 -6.17
N ARG A 150 -2.51 -4.52 -6.16
CA ARG A 150 -2.28 -3.09 -6.43
C ARG A 150 -3.14 -2.22 -5.52
N ILE A 151 -2.63 -1.02 -5.22
CA ILE A 151 -3.37 -0.01 -4.47
C ILE A 151 -4.03 0.95 -5.45
N ILE A 152 -5.37 0.89 -5.57
CA ILE A 152 -6.15 1.73 -6.47
C ILE A 152 -6.21 3.17 -5.94
N ILE A 153 -6.06 4.15 -6.83
CA ILE A 153 -6.17 5.57 -6.47
C ILE A 153 -7.49 6.12 -7.01
N GLU A 154 -8.32 6.71 -6.13
CA GLU A 154 -9.57 7.35 -6.50
C GLU A 154 -9.34 8.44 -7.57
N LYS A 155 -10.21 8.50 -8.59
CA LYS A 155 -10.10 9.48 -9.69
C LYS A 155 -9.98 10.93 -9.20
N LYS A 156 -10.61 11.26 -8.07
CA LYS A 156 -10.51 12.59 -7.45
C LYS A 156 -9.06 12.93 -7.08
N VAL A 157 -8.36 12.00 -6.43
CA VAL A 157 -6.94 12.15 -6.05
C VAL A 157 -6.07 12.24 -7.30
N VAL A 158 -6.31 11.37 -8.30
CA VAL A 158 -5.59 11.42 -9.59
C VAL A 158 -5.74 12.79 -10.26
N ASN A 159 -6.95 13.33 -10.33
CA ASN A 159 -7.19 14.62 -10.95
C ASN A 159 -6.48 15.77 -10.23
N GLU A 160 -6.28 15.65 -8.92
CA GLU A 160 -5.59 16.65 -8.10
C GLU A 160 -4.08 16.69 -8.37
N ILE A 161 -3.47 15.54 -8.69
CA ILE A 161 -2.00 15.43 -8.78
C ILE A 161 -1.46 15.13 -10.19
N LYS A 162 -2.30 14.76 -11.16
CA LYS A 162 -1.85 14.38 -12.52
C LYS A 162 -1.11 15.49 -13.29
N GLN A 163 -1.35 16.75 -12.95
CA GLN A 163 -0.70 17.90 -13.60
C GLN A 163 0.63 18.27 -12.94
N ASP A 164 0.92 17.68 -11.77
CA ASP A 164 2.17 17.91 -11.06
C ASP A 164 3.24 16.94 -11.59
N SER A 165 4.37 17.50 -12.04
CA SER A 165 5.43 16.74 -12.72
C SER A 165 6.11 15.70 -11.83
N GLN A 166 6.10 15.89 -10.51
CA GLN A 166 6.68 14.92 -9.58
C GLN A 166 5.64 13.88 -9.14
N LEU A 167 4.42 14.33 -8.84
CA LEU A 167 3.40 13.41 -8.33
C LEU A 167 2.82 12.49 -9.40
N CYS A 168 2.85 12.88 -10.67
CA CYS A 168 2.34 12.05 -11.75
C CYS A 168 3.12 10.73 -11.91
N GLU A 169 4.37 10.66 -11.46
CA GLU A 169 5.19 9.45 -11.55
C GLU A 169 4.74 8.34 -10.58
N PHE A 170 4.09 8.72 -9.47
CA PHE A 170 3.44 7.80 -8.52
C PHE A 170 2.17 7.16 -9.08
N ILE A 171 1.68 7.59 -10.24
CA ILE A 171 0.45 7.07 -10.82
C ILE A 171 0.76 6.23 -12.06
N ARG A 172 0.14 5.05 -12.11
CA ARG A 172 0.03 4.25 -13.33
C ARG A 172 -1.43 4.01 -13.67
N LYS A 173 -1.69 3.91 -14.97
CA LYS A 173 -2.98 3.49 -15.50
C LYS A 173 -2.86 2.05 -15.97
N ASP A 174 -3.76 1.20 -15.51
CA ASP A 174 -3.75 -0.21 -15.83
C ASP A 174 -4.66 -0.54 -17.03
N PHE A 175 -4.66 -1.79 -17.46
CA PHE A 175 -5.42 -2.28 -18.63
C PHE A 175 -6.95 -2.10 -18.49
N ASP A 176 -7.47 -2.02 -17.27
CA ASP A 176 -8.89 -1.81 -16.98
C ASP A 176 -9.27 -0.33 -16.81
N ASN A 177 -8.38 0.57 -17.23
CA ASN A 177 -8.52 2.02 -17.13
C ASN A 177 -8.59 2.59 -15.70
N LEU A 178 -8.24 1.78 -14.70
CA LEU A 178 -8.08 2.26 -13.33
C LEU A 178 -6.67 2.80 -13.09
N TYR A 179 -6.57 3.72 -12.15
CA TYR A 179 -5.30 4.27 -11.70
C TYR A 179 -4.87 3.59 -10.41
N PHE A 180 -3.58 3.29 -10.31
CA PHE A 180 -3.00 2.65 -9.13
C PHE A 180 -1.65 3.26 -8.79
N LEU A 181 -1.23 3.04 -7.55
CA LEU A 181 0.03 3.52 -7.02
C LEU A 181 1.21 2.78 -7.66
N ASN A 182 2.10 3.54 -8.30
CA ASN A 182 3.40 3.06 -8.73
C ASN A 182 4.33 2.92 -7.51
N PHE A 183 4.23 1.81 -6.80
CA PHE A 183 5.02 1.57 -5.60
C PHE A 183 6.53 1.45 -5.86
N LEU A 184 6.93 1.30 -7.13
CA LEU A 184 8.34 1.28 -7.53
C LEU A 184 8.86 2.65 -7.97
N ASN A 185 8.10 3.73 -7.83
CA ASN A 185 8.54 5.05 -8.31
C ASN A 185 9.85 5.48 -7.63
N ASP A 186 9.85 5.52 -6.30
CA ASP A 186 10.96 6.03 -5.49
C ASP A 186 11.99 4.95 -5.09
N CYS A 187 11.79 3.68 -5.50
CA CYS A 187 12.79 2.63 -5.24
C CYS A 187 14.10 2.93 -5.99
N TYR A 188 15.20 3.10 -5.24
CA TYR A 188 16.55 2.91 -5.75
C TYR A 188 16.76 1.42 -6.03
N PHE A 189 17.05 1.12 -7.28
CA PHE A 189 17.10 -0.20 -7.90
C PHE A 189 17.12 -1.44 -6.96
N CYS A 190 15.98 -2.13 -6.84
CA CYS A 190 15.70 -3.25 -5.92
C CYS A 190 15.35 -4.58 -6.63
N GLY A 191 15.64 -4.72 -7.93
CA GLY A 191 15.18 -5.86 -8.75
C GLY A 191 15.55 -7.24 -8.20
N GLN A 192 16.74 -7.41 -7.61
CA GLN A 192 17.14 -8.68 -6.99
C GLN A 192 16.24 -9.06 -5.81
N MET A 193 15.91 -8.08 -4.95
CA MET A 193 15.06 -8.31 -3.78
C MET A 193 13.63 -8.67 -4.21
N LEU A 194 13.10 -8.00 -5.22
CA LEU A 194 11.78 -8.33 -5.80
C LEU A 194 11.77 -9.71 -6.44
N MET A 195 12.82 -10.08 -7.19
CA MET A 195 12.97 -11.41 -7.77
C MET A 195 13.00 -12.51 -6.71
N ASN A 196 13.80 -12.31 -5.66
CA ASN A 196 13.87 -13.23 -4.54
C ASN A 196 12.54 -13.31 -3.78
N GLY A 197 11.86 -12.18 -3.58
CA GLY A 197 10.52 -12.12 -2.98
C GLY A 197 9.50 -12.90 -3.78
N PHE A 198 9.50 -12.74 -5.10
CA PHE A 198 8.63 -13.46 -6.02
C PHE A 198 8.89 -14.98 -6.00
N LYS A 199 10.16 -15.41 -5.95
CA LYS A 199 10.51 -16.84 -5.77
C LYS A 199 10.00 -17.40 -4.44
N LYS A 200 10.08 -16.62 -3.35
CA LYS A 200 9.51 -17.00 -2.06
C LYS A 200 7.99 -17.17 -2.13
N MET A 201 7.29 -16.24 -2.78
CA MET A 201 5.84 -16.32 -3.00
C MET A 201 5.44 -17.61 -3.73
N GLN A 202 6.14 -17.93 -4.84
CA GLN A 202 5.88 -19.13 -5.62
C GLN A 202 6.14 -20.42 -4.81
N LYS A 203 7.22 -20.45 -4.03
CA LYS A 203 7.53 -21.58 -3.15
C LYS A 203 6.48 -21.79 -2.06
N GLU A 204 5.94 -20.71 -1.49
CA GLU A 204 4.92 -20.78 -0.44
C GLU A 204 3.59 -21.34 -0.98
N VAL A 205 3.22 -20.98 -2.21
CA VAL A 205 1.99 -21.49 -2.86
C VAL A 205 2.16 -22.93 -3.35
N GLY A 206 3.34 -23.28 -3.89
CA GLY A 206 3.64 -24.64 -4.34
C GLY A 206 2.94 -25.07 -5.64
N LYS A 207 3.02 -26.37 -5.94
CA LYS A 207 2.47 -27.00 -7.16
C LYS A 207 0.96 -27.25 -7.01
N GLY A 208 0.17 -26.20 -7.17
CA GLY A 208 -1.29 -26.27 -7.00
C GLY A 208 -1.95 -24.90 -6.99
N ILE A 209 -1.36 -23.92 -7.67
CA ILE A 209 -1.83 -22.55 -7.70
C ILE A 209 -3.21 -22.47 -8.37
N ASP A 210 -4.20 -21.94 -7.65
CA ASP A 210 -5.52 -21.70 -8.22
C ASP A 210 -5.44 -20.54 -9.24
N GLU A 211 -6.43 -20.50 -10.14
CA GLU A 211 -6.47 -19.52 -11.22
C GLU A 211 -6.38 -18.06 -10.72
N LYS A 212 -7.03 -17.73 -9.60
CA LYS A 212 -7.02 -16.35 -9.07
C LYS A 212 -5.64 -15.99 -8.54
N THR A 213 -4.99 -16.91 -7.84
CA THR A 213 -3.63 -16.71 -7.34
C THR A 213 -2.63 -16.59 -8.49
N TYR A 214 -2.80 -17.41 -9.55
CA TYR A 214 -1.99 -17.33 -10.77
C TYR A 214 -2.12 -15.97 -11.46
N GLN A 215 -3.35 -15.47 -11.64
CA GLN A 215 -3.62 -14.16 -12.22
C GLN A 215 -2.95 -13.02 -11.43
N LYS A 216 -2.94 -13.10 -10.08
CA LYS A 216 -2.27 -12.11 -9.22
C LYS A 216 -0.75 -12.13 -9.41
N PHE A 217 -0.15 -13.32 -9.54
CA PHE A 217 1.28 -13.45 -9.82
C PHE A 217 1.63 -12.93 -11.20
N CYS A 218 0.84 -13.24 -12.22
CA CYS A 218 1.02 -12.68 -13.56
C CYS A 218 0.95 -11.15 -13.57
N TRP A 219 -0.04 -10.58 -12.86
CA TRP A 219 -0.15 -9.12 -12.74
C TRP A 219 1.11 -8.53 -12.10
N HIS A 220 1.55 -9.07 -10.96
CA HIS A 220 2.73 -8.57 -10.25
C HIS A 220 4.00 -8.69 -11.11
N MET A 221 4.20 -9.84 -11.75
CA MET A 221 5.30 -10.10 -12.68
C MET A 221 5.33 -9.08 -13.81
N ASN A 222 4.19 -8.87 -14.48
CA ASN A 222 4.10 -7.95 -15.60
C ASN A 222 4.36 -6.50 -15.18
N PHE A 223 3.80 -6.08 -14.04
CA PHE A 223 4.03 -4.74 -13.50
C PHE A 223 5.52 -4.50 -13.19
N VAL A 224 6.14 -5.36 -12.39
CA VAL A 224 7.55 -5.22 -12.01
C VAL A 224 8.44 -5.23 -13.25
N ASN A 225 8.23 -6.17 -14.18
CA ASN A 225 9.00 -6.23 -15.41
C ASN A 225 8.83 -4.97 -16.28
N SER A 226 7.63 -4.39 -16.34
CA SER A 226 7.39 -3.15 -17.08
C SER A 226 8.09 -1.94 -16.46
N GLU A 227 8.17 -1.85 -15.13
CA GLU A 227 8.91 -0.78 -14.46
C GLU A 227 10.43 -0.98 -14.57
N LEU A 228 10.92 -2.23 -14.60
CA LEU A 228 12.31 -2.53 -14.94
C LEU A 228 12.67 -2.02 -16.35
N ASP A 229 11.79 -2.27 -17.33
CA ASP A 229 11.97 -1.79 -18.69
C ASP A 229 11.93 -0.26 -18.77
N ARG A 230 11.01 0.37 -18.03
CA ARG A 230 10.89 1.84 -17.95
C ARG A 230 12.14 2.50 -17.38
N LYS A 231 12.72 1.95 -16.30
CA LYS A 231 13.92 2.51 -15.65
C LYS A 231 15.20 2.32 -16.48
N ASN A 232 15.17 1.46 -17.50
CA ASN A 232 16.21 1.24 -18.51
C ASN A 232 17.63 1.01 -17.92
N ASP A 233 17.73 0.43 -16.73
CA ASP A 233 19.02 0.01 -16.17
C ASP A 233 19.42 -1.34 -16.76
N LYS A 234 20.46 -1.34 -17.60
CA LYS A 234 20.96 -2.55 -18.28
C LYS A 234 21.40 -3.63 -17.29
N LYS A 235 21.79 -3.27 -16.05
CA LYS A 235 22.29 -4.22 -15.05
C LYS A 235 21.23 -5.19 -14.57
N ASP A 236 19.96 -4.86 -14.75
CA ASP A 236 18.88 -5.51 -14.01
C ASP A 236 17.88 -6.26 -14.85
N ARG A 237 18.12 -6.31 -16.16
CA ARG A 237 17.44 -7.24 -17.07
C ARG A 237 17.57 -8.70 -16.62
N LYS A 238 18.59 -9.03 -15.81
CA LYS A 238 18.77 -10.36 -15.22
C LYS A 238 17.85 -10.66 -14.04
N TYR A 239 17.23 -9.65 -13.44
CA TYR A 239 16.32 -9.79 -12.29
C TYR A 239 14.84 -9.73 -12.70
N ARG A 240 14.55 -9.94 -13.99
CA ARG A 240 13.17 -10.04 -14.45
C ARG A 240 12.46 -11.17 -13.73
N LEU A 241 11.22 -10.91 -13.35
CA LEU A 241 10.36 -11.90 -12.74
C LEU A 241 9.91 -12.89 -13.82
N SER A 242 9.96 -14.18 -13.48
CA SER A 242 9.46 -15.28 -14.30
C SER A 242 8.65 -16.22 -13.42
N MET A 243 7.57 -16.75 -13.98
CA MET A 243 6.87 -17.88 -13.39
C MET A 243 7.73 -19.12 -13.54
N ASP A 244 7.96 -19.84 -12.45
CA ASP A 244 8.59 -21.14 -12.47
C ASP A 244 7.50 -22.13 -12.96
N LEU A 245 7.45 -22.36 -14.28
CA LEU A 245 6.58 -23.37 -14.88
C LEU A 245 7.11 -24.76 -14.51
N GLU A 246 6.68 -25.30 -13.37
CA GLU A 246 6.85 -26.71 -13.01
C GLU A 246 5.57 -27.36 -12.46
#